data_AF-A0A645CBG6-F1
#
_entry.id   AF-A0A645CBG6-F1
#
_cell.length_a   1.000
_cell.length_b   1.000
_cell.length_c   1.000
_cell.angle_alpha   90.00
_cell.angle_beta   90.00
_cell.angle_gamma   90.00
#
_symmetry.space_group_name_H-M   'P 1'
#
loop_
_entity.id
_entity.type
_entity.pdbx_description
1 polymer ?
#
loop_
_entity_poly.entity_id
_entity_poly.type
_entity_poly.pdbx_seq_one_letter_code
_entity_poly.pdbx_strand_id
1 'polypeptide(L)'
;MRRFYLTTLFILFSLLGFGLAGIYAQDQNKGVVMEENVPETKIKVTENRLIIENLPKDGVLEVFSIVGVKVYTRKVKAGTNEYQLDLPKGYYIVRIGDLVKKILLK
;
A
#
# COMPACT_ATOMS: atom_id res chain seq x y z
N MET A 1 -35.69 54.55 -5.08
CA MET A 1 -34.53 54.18 -4.23
C MET A 1 -34.62 52.80 -3.57
N ARG A 2 -35.79 52.21 -3.27
CA ARG A 2 -35.90 50.92 -2.55
C ARG A 2 -35.62 49.65 -3.39
N ARG A 3 -35.67 49.76 -4.73
CA ARG A 3 -35.46 48.64 -5.68
C ARG A 3 -33.97 48.37 -5.98
N PHE A 4 -33.09 49.36 -5.84
CA PHE A 4 -31.66 49.22 -6.09
C PHE A 4 -30.94 48.41 -5.00
N TYR A 5 -31.35 48.60 -3.73
CA TYR A 5 -30.79 47.82 -2.61
C TYR A 5 -31.16 46.34 -2.66
N LEU A 6 -32.34 46.02 -3.21
CA LEU A 6 -32.79 44.64 -3.36
C LEU A 6 -31.98 43.89 -4.42
N THR A 7 -31.63 44.57 -5.53
CA THR A 7 -30.80 44.00 -6.59
C THR A 7 -29.34 43.84 -6.18
N THR A 8 -28.77 44.81 -5.43
CA THR A 8 -27.38 44.69 -4.94
C THR A 8 -27.21 43.58 -3.91
N LEU A 9 -28.22 43.33 -3.06
CA LEU A 9 -28.20 42.24 -2.08
C LEU A 9 -28.24 40.86 -2.76
N PHE A 10 -28.99 40.73 -3.87
CA PHE A 10 -29.12 39.48 -4.63
C PHE A 10 -27.82 39.12 -5.38
N ILE A 11 -27.11 40.14 -5.90
CA ILE A 11 -25.82 39.95 -6.58
C ILE A 11 -24.73 39.52 -5.59
N LEU A 12 -24.72 40.08 -4.38
CA LEU A 12 -23.74 39.71 -3.34
C LEU A 12 -23.94 38.26 -2.86
N PHE A 13 -25.19 37.78 -2.77
CA PHE A 13 -25.50 36.40 -2.41
C PHE A 13 -25.09 35.40 -3.51
N SER A 14 -25.13 35.81 -4.78
CA SER A 14 -24.69 34.98 -5.91
C SER A 14 -23.17 34.80 -6.00
N LEU A 15 -22.37 35.71 -5.42
CA LEU A 15 -20.90 35.60 -5.40
C LEU A 15 -20.36 34.71 -4.26
N LEU A 16 -21.16 34.44 -3.23
CA LEU A 16 -20.77 33.59 -2.10
C LEU A 16 -21.16 32.10 -2.26
N GLY A 17 -21.90 31.75 -3.33
CA GLY A 17 -22.39 30.38 -3.58
C GLY A 17 -21.48 29.48 -4.43
N PHE A 18 -20.35 29.98 -4.95
CA PHE A 18 -19.40 29.23 -5.78
C PHE A 18 -18.16 28.76 -5.01
N GLY A 19 -18.35 28.28 -3.79
CA GLY A 19 -17.31 27.60 -3.02
C GLY A 19 -17.94 26.50 -2.20
N LEU A 20 -17.42 25.28 -2.32
CA LEU A 20 -17.89 24.01 -1.72
C LEU A 20 -18.82 23.14 -2.58
N ALA A 21 -18.62 23.08 -3.90
CA ALA A 21 -18.78 21.80 -4.58
C ALA A 21 -17.54 20.97 -4.22
N GLY A 22 -17.72 20.05 -3.26
CA GLY A 22 -16.65 19.19 -2.76
C GLY A 22 -15.91 18.51 -3.91
N ILE A 23 -14.60 18.41 -3.74
CA ILE A 23 -13.76 17.49 -4.50
C ILE A 23 -14.21 16.08 -4.12
N TYR A 24 -15.25 15.58 -4.78
CA TYR A 24 -15.40 14.14 -4.94
C TYR A 24 -14.45 13.77 -6.06
N ALA A 25 -13.32 13.17 -5.70
CA ALA A 25 -12.47 12.45 -6.64
C ALA A 25 -13.33 11.32 -7.22
N GLN A 26 -13.96 11.61 -8.36
CA GLN A 26 -14.68 10.63 -9.14
C GLN A 26 -13.64 9.85 -9.94
N ASP A 27 -13.13 8.77 -9.35
CA ASP A 27 -12.32 7.78 -10.04
C ASP A 27 -13.20 7.03 -11.05
N GLN A 28 -13.44 7.66 -12.21
CA GLN A 28 -14.07 7.04 -13.37
C GLN A 28 -13.03 6.35 -14.25
N ASN A 29 -12.26 5.42 -13.71
CA ASN A 29 -11.74 4.31 -14.51
C ASN A 29 -11.27 3.15 -13.63
N LYS A 30 -12.17 2.20 -13.37
CA LYS A 30 -11.77 0.80 -13.39
C LYS A 30 -12.97 0.02 -13.89
N GLY A 31 -12.84 -0.47 -15.13
CA GLY A 31 -13.73 -1.48 -15.66
C GLY A 31 -13.90 -2.60 -14.64
N VAL A 32 -15.05 -3.28 -14.71
CA VAL A 32 -15.30 -4.53 -14.01
C VAL A 32 -14.26 -5.54 -14.51
N VAL A 33 -13.05 -5.47 -13.94
CA VAL A 33 -12.12 -6.58 -13.90
C VAL A 33 -12.77 -7.49 -12.88
N MET A 34 -13.28 -8.62 -13.34
CA MET A 34 -13.61 -9.72 -12.44
C MET A 34 -12.41 -9.86 -11.51
N GLU A 35 -12.59 -9.53 -10.24
CA GLU A 35 -11.56 -9.65 -9.22
C GLU A 35 -11.32 -11.15 -9.10
N GLU A 36 -10.43 -11.67 -9.94
CA GLU A 36 -9.86 -12.98 -9.76
C GLU A 36 -9.32 -12.94 -8.33
N ASN A 37 -9.93 -13.74 -7.45
CA ASN A 37 -9.58 -13.83 -6.05
C ASN A 37 -8.20 -14.50 -5.97
N VAL A 38 -7.17 -13.78 -6.41
CA VAL A 38 -5.79 -14.18 -6.28
C VAL A 38 -5.48 -13.93 -4.81
N PRO A 39 -5.23 -14.99 -4.03
CA PRO A 39 -5.00 -14.83 -2.61
C PRO A 39 -3.77 -13.95 -2.41
N GLU A 40 -3.94 -12.85 -1.65
CA GLU A 40 -2.86 -11.91 -1.38
C GLU A 40 -1.65 -12.62 -0.76
N THR A 41 -0.45 -12.28 -1.23
CA THR A 41 0.80 -12.77 -0.64
C THR A 41 0.98 -12.18 0.76
N LYS A 42 1.11 -13.05 1.76
CA LYS A 42 1.29 -12.64 3.16
C LYS A 42 2.68 -13.02 3.66
N ILE A 43 3.30 -12.10 4.39
CA ILE A 43 4.58 -12.32 5.09
C ILE A 43 4.32 -12.33 6.59
N LYS A 44 4.64 -13.45 7.24
CA LYS A 44 4.60 -13.66 8.69
C LYS A 44 5.99 -13.99 9.21
N VAL A 45 6.25 -13.64 10.46
CA VAL A 45 7.55 -13.86 11.11
C VAL A 45 7.29 -14.47 12.47
N THR A 46 7.94 -15.60 12.72
CA THR A 46 7.89 -16.34 13.99
C THR A 46 9.32 -16.60 14.44
N GLU A 47 9.76 -15.93 15.50
CA GLU A 47 11.15 -15.99 15.98
C GLU A 47 12.15 -15.58 14.88
N ASN A 48 12.87 -16.56 14.33
CA ASN A 48 13.83 -16.44 13.25
C ASN A 48 13.35 -17.10 11.94
N ARG A 49 12.04 -17.39 11.82
CA ARG A 49 11.46 -18.04 10.64
C ARG A 49 10.53 -17.07 9.91
N LEU A 50 10.75 -16.94 8.61
CA LEU A 50 9.95 -16.15 7.70
C LEU A 50 9.00 -17.08 6.94
N ILE A 51 7.70 -16.87 7.10
CA ILE A 51 6.66 -17.61 6.40
C ILE A 51 6.09 -16.70 5.31
N ILE A 52 6.18 -17.14 4.07
CA ILE A 52 5.60 -16.48 2.90
C ILE A 52 4.42 -17.34 2.45
N GLU A 53 3.22 -16.79 2.49
CA GLU A 53 1.98 -17.47 2.07
C GLU A 53 1.52 -16.92 0.73
N ASN A 54 0.97 -17.79 -0.13
CA ASN A 54 0.34 -17.42 -1.40
C ASN A 54 1.27 -16.61 -2.33
N LEU A 55 2.52 -17.03 -2.50
CA LEU A 55 3.39 -16.39 -3.48
C LEU A 55 2.94 -16.78 -4.90
N PRO A 56 2.60 -15.82 -5.78
CA PRO A 56 1.96 -16.12 -7.08
C PRO A 56 2.90 -16.81 -8.08
N LYS A 57 4.21 -16.55 -7.99
CA LYS A 57 5.23 -17.10 -8.88
C LYS A 57 6.57 -17.21 -8.17
N ASP A 58 7.47 -18.00 -8.73
CA ASP A 58 8.85 -18.07 -8.26
C ASP A 58 9.50 -16.68 -8.26
N GLY A 59 10.40 -16.45 -7.30
CA GLY A 59 11.02 -15.15 -7.10
C GLY A 59 12.34 -15.22 -6.35
N VAL A 60 12.80 -14.05 -5.94
CA VAL A 60 13.99 -13.90 -5.10
C VAL A 60 13.59 -13.19 -3.84
N LEU A 61 13.82 -13.85 -2.70
CA LEU A 61 13.73 -13.26 -1.38
C LEU A 61 15.04 -12.54 -1.09
N GLU A 62 14.97 -11.24 -0.90
CA GLU A 62 16.07 -10.39 -0.47
C GLU A 62 15.75 -9.85 0.93
N VAL A 63 16.73 -9.91 1.84
CA VAL A 63 16.62 -9.28 3.16
C VAL A 63 17.71 -8.23 3.28
N PHE A 64 17.32 -7.05 3.70
CA PHE A 64 18.20 -5.92 3.97
C PHE A 64 18.16 -5.60 5.46
N SER A 65 19.29 -5.18 6.00
CA SER A 65 19.34 -4.51 7.30
C SER A 65 18.51 -3.21 7.26
N ILE A 66 18.17 -2.67 8.44
CA ILE A 66 17.41 -1.41 8.52
C ILE A 66 18.13 -0.21 7.88
N VAL A 67 19.45 -0.28 7.74
CA VAL A 67 20.29 0.73 7.07
C VAL A 67 20.42 0.49 5.55
N GLY A 68 19.78 -0.54 4.99
CA GLY A 68 19.72 -0.79 3.56
C GLY A 68 20.81 -1.72 3.00
N VAL A 69 21.69 -2.27 3.82
CA VAL A 69 22.68 -3.28 3.38
C VAL A 69 22.00 -4.63 3.19
N LYS A 70 22.16 -5.27 2.02
CA LYS A 70 21.63 -6.62 1.74
C LYS A 70 22.39 -7.67 2.56
N VAL A 71 21.69 -8.43 3.40
CA VAL A 71 22.26 -9.42 4.33
C VAL A 71 21.86 -10.86 4.02
N TYR A 72 20.83 -11.07 3.21
CA TYR A 72 20.38 -12.40 2.81
C TYR A 72 19.76 -12.36 1.41
N THR A 73 19.97 -13.43 0.63
CA THR A 73 19.32 -13.63 -0.66
C THR A 73 19.07 -15.12 -0.90
N ARG A 74 17.87 -15.48 -1.37
CA ARG A 74 17.54 -16.86 -1.73
C ARG A 74 16.43 -16.90 -2.80
N LYS A 75 16.51 -17.86 -3.72
CA LYS A 75 15.41 -18.16 -4.64
C LYS A 75 14.24 -18.81 -3.87
N VAL A 76 13.04 -18.32 -4.11
CA VAL A 76 11.82 -18.79 -3.47
C VAL A 76 10.86 -19.33 -4.52
N LYS A 77 10.14 -20.41 -4.18
CA LYS A 77 9.15 -21.01 -5.06
C LYS A 77 7.76 -20.39 -4.82
N ALA A 78 6.90 -20.48 -5.83
CA ALA A 78 5.48 -20.16 -5.70
C ALA A 78 4.80 -20.97 -4.57
N GLY A 79 3.67 -20.45 -4.08
CA GLY A 79 2.90 -21.05 -2.98
C GLY A 79 3.35 -20.60 -1.59
N THR A 80 3.13 -21.47 -0.60
CA THR A 80 3.45 -21.20 0.81
C THR A 80 4.74 -21.88 1.20
N ASN A 81 5.72 -21.10 1.68
CA ASN A 81 7.05 -21.59 2.01
C ASN A 81 7.58 -20.94 3.29
N GLU A 82 8.41 -21.68 4.03
CA GLU A 82 9.07 -21.22 5.25
C GLU A 82 10.58 -21.18 5.06
N TYR A 83 11.20 -20.11 5.56
CA TYR A 83 12.63 -19.86 5.47
C TYR A 83 13.21 -19.51 6.83
N GLN A 84 14.18 -20.30 7.29
CA GLN A 84 14.95 -19.98 8.47
C GLN A 84 15.96 -18.88 8.13
N LEU A 85 15.92 -17.80 8.90
CA LEU A 85 16.82 -16.66 8.80
C LEU A 85 17.84 -16.74 9.94
N ASP A 86 19.07 -17.10 9.59
CA ASP A 86 20.20 -17.06 10.51
C ASP A 86 20.76 -15.63 10.60
N LEU A 87 19.94 -14.74 11.15
CA LEU A 87 20.24 -13.32 11.31
C LEU A 87 20.05 -12.92 12.78
N PRO A 88 20.88 -12.01 13.32
CA PRO A 88 20.70 -11.49 14.68
C PRO A 88 19.34 -10.83 14.88
N LYS A 89 18.91 -10.72 16.13
CA LYS A 89 17.71 -9.99 16.53
C LYS A 89 17.77 -8.54 16.05
N GLY A 90 16.66 -8.03 15.54
CA GLY A 90 16.61 -6.65 15.03
C GLY A 90 15.58 -6.43 13.94
N TYR A 91 15.57 -5.20 13.41
CA TYR A 91 14.69 -4.81 12.32
C TYR A 91 15.36 -5.04 10.97
N TYR A 92 14.59 -5.59 10.04
CA TYR A 92 15.01 -5.87 8.68
C TYR A 92 13.94 -5.47 7.67
N ILE A 93 14.33 -5.34 6.42
CA ILE A 93 13.44 -5.10 5.29
C ILE A 93 13.50 -6.35 4.41
N VAL A 94 12.35 -7.01 4.25
CA VAL A 94 12.17 -8.12 3.32
C VAL A 94 11.63 -7.59 2.01
N ARG A 95 12.20 -8.04 0.90
CA ARG A 95 11.73 -7.75 -0.45
C ARG A 95 11.58 -9.03 -1.25
N ILE A 96 10.45 -9.17 -1.94
CA ILE A 96 10.19 -10.23 -2.92
C ILE A 96 9.52 -9.59 -4.13
N GLY A 97 10.29 -9.35 -5.20
CA GLY A 97 9.81 -8.55 -6.34
C GLY A 97 9.43 -7.12 -5.90
N ASP A 98 8.15 -6.79 -6.04
CA ASP A 98 7.59 -5.48 -5.67
C ASP A 98 7.04 -5.45 -4.23
N LEU A 99 6.90 -6.63 -3.59
CA LEU A 99 6.46 -6.72 -2.20
C LEU A 99 7.64 -6.36 -1.28
N VAL A 100 7.48 -5.29 -0.49
CA VAL A 100 8.46 -4.84 0.50
C VAL A 100 7.80 -4.73 1.87
N LYS A 101 8.42 -5.31 2.90
CA LYS A 101 7.88 -5.28 4.27
C LYS A 101 8.99 -5.16 5.32
N LYS A 102 8.79 -4.26 6.27
CA LYS A 102 9.62 -4.20 7.49
C LYS A 102 9.23 -5.33 8.44
N ILE A 103 10.21 -6.05 8.97
CA ILE A 103 10.03 -7.13 9.93
C ILE A 103 10.91 -6.94 11.17
N LEU A 104 10.52 -7.59 12.27
CA LEU A 104 11.30 -7.68 13.51
C LEU A 104 11.61 -9.15 13.77
N LEU A 105 12.90 -9.50 13.85
CA LEU A 105 13.37 -10.79 14.34
C LEU A 105 13.59 -10.69 15.85
N LYS A 106 12.96 -11.59 16.61
CA LYS A 106 12.82 -11.51 18.08
C LYS A 106 13.91 -12.23 18.84
#